data_AF-A0A0G0KTW1-F1
#
_entry.id   AF-A0A0G0KTW1-F1
#
_cell.length_a   1.000
_cell.length_b   1.000
_cell.length_c   1.000
_cell.angle_alpha   90.00
_cell.angle_beta   90.00
_cell.angle_gamma   90.00
#
_symmetry.space_group_name_H-M   'P 1'
#
loop_
_entity.id
_entity.type
_entity.pdbx_description
1 polymer ?
#
loop_
_entity_poly.entity_id
_entity_poly.type
_entity_poly.pdbx_seq_one_letter_code
_entity_poly.pdbx_strand_id
1 'polypeptide(L)'
;MTSLAMPTIEIEIPVETLPREVKAEDYQPITDPKNVERFINDYFADIPILAEIAKCESHFRQFNSNGSVLKGNRNSYDRGVMQINILYHAKTAEKLGLDVHDLDDNVAYARYLYEKQGAKWRVCCIKMKLYR
;
A
#
# COMPACT_ATOMS: atom_id res chain seq x y z
N MET A 1 -35.42 -52.88 15.47
CA MET A 1 -34.09 -52.31 15.19
C MET A 1 -34.32 -50.96 14.54
N THR A 2 -34.33 -49.89 15.33
CA THR A 2 -34.70 -48.54 14.85
C THR A 2 -33.41 -47.80 14.54
N SER A 3 -33.16 -47.59 13.25
CA SER A 3 -32.02 -46.82 12.75
C SER A 3 -32.24 -45.34 13.07
N LEU A 4 -31.39 -44.77 13.92
CA LEU A 4 -31.35 -43.34 14.19
C LEU A 4 -30.56 -42.67 13.06
N ALA A 5 -31.26 -41.97 12.17
CA ALA A 5 -30.64 -41.08 11.19
C ALA A 5 -30.07 -39.86 11.93
N MET A 6 -28.78 -39.62 11.79
CA MET A 6 -28.12 -38.43 12.31
C MET A 6 -28.48 -37.23 11.44
N PRO A 7 -28.81 -36.06 12.01
CA PRO A 7 -29.03 -34.85 11.24
C PRO A 7 -27.69 -34.37 10.66
N THR A 8 -27.62 -34.23 9.34
CA THR A 8 -26.49 -33.55 8.69
C THR A 8 -26.64 -32.07 8.96
N ILE A 9 -25.76 -31.54 9.80
CA ILE A 9 -25.64 -30.11 10.06
C ILE A 9 -24.87 -29.54 8.87
N GLU A 10 -25.57 -28.85 7.96
CA GLU A 10 -24.94 -28.02 6.95
C GLU A 10 -24.41 -26.76 7.65
N ILE A 11 -23.10 -26.78 7.94
CA ILE A 11 -22.38 -25.63 8.46
C ILE A 11 -22.20 -24.68 7.28
N GLU A 12 -23.04 -23.64 7.19
CA GLU A 12 -22.78 -22.49 6.34
C GLU A 12 -21.53 -21.79 6.88
N ILE A 13 -20.38 -22.11 6.29
CA ILE A 13 -19.13 -21.39 6.54
C ILE A 13 -19.38 -19.96 6.06
N PRO A 14 -19.29 -18.93 6.92
CA PRO A 14 -19.42 -17.56 6.47
C PRO A 14 -18.31 -17.33 5.44
N VAL A 15 -18.71 -16.97 4.22
CA VAL A 15 -17.80 -16.61 3.14
C VAL A 15 -16.95 -15.46 3.66
N GLU A 16 -15.75 -15.82 4.15
CA GLU A 16 -14.74 -14.87 4.55
C GLU A 16 -14.49 -14.01 3.31
N THR A 17 -14.90 -12.75 3.43
CA THR A 17 -14.96 -11.78 2.34
C THR A 17 -13.63 -11.79 1.61
N LEU A 18 -13.65 -12.17 0.33
CA LEU A 18 -12.52 -11.95 -0.57
C LEU A 18 -11.96 -10.55 -0.29
N PRO A 19 -10.64 -10.39 -0.10
CA PRO A 19 -10.07 -9.11 0.29
C PRO A 19 -10.57 -8.06 -0.70
N ARG A 20 -11.33 -7.10 -0.18
CA ARG A 20 -11.89 -6.01 -0.97
C ARG A 20 -10.73 -5.40 -1.76
N GLU A 21 -10.84 -5.40 -3.09
CA GLU A 21 -9.82 -4.78 -3.94
C GLU A 21 -9.87 -3.27 -3.68
N VAL A 22 -8.98 -2.77 -2.81
CA VAL A 22 -8.92 -1.36 -2.45
C VAL A 22 -8.28 -0.61 -3.64
N LYS A 23 -9.08 0.19 -4.34
CA LYS A 23 -8.66 1.03 -5.48
C LYS A 23 -8.64 2.50 -5.09
N ALA A 24 -7.70 3.28 -5.64
CA ALA A 24 -7.60 4.71 -5.38
C ALA A 24 -8.80 5.52 -5.90
N GLU A 25 -9.53 4.99 -6.87
CA GLU A 25 -10.75 5.56 -7.46
C GLU A 25 -11.85 5.82 -6.43
N ASP A 26 -11.98 4.96 -5.41
CA ASP A 26 -12.96 5.08 -4.33
C ASP A 26 -12.66 6.24 -3.36
N TYR A 27 -11.44 6.78 -3.41
CA TYR A 27 -10.92 7.77 -2.46
C TYR A 27 -10.61 9.11 -3.15
N GLN A 28 -11.29 9.42 -4.26
CA GLN A 28 -11.14 10.71 -4.91
C GLN A 28 -11.69 11.85 -4.02
N PRO A 29 -11.06 13.05 -4.02
CA PRO A 29 -9.85 13.38 -4.77
C PRO A 29 -8.56 12.87 -4.09
N ILE A 30 -7.70 12.21 -4.87
CA ILE A 30 -6.37 11.72 -4.41
C ILE A 30 -5.32 12.83 -4.26
N THR A 31 -5.71 14.08 -4.49
CA THR A 31 -4.92 15.28 -4.16
C THR A 31 -5.03 15.67 -2.68
N ASP A 32 -6.08 15.21 -1.98
CA ASP A 32 -6.23 15.42 -0.54
C ASP A 32 -5.45 14.34 0.24
N PRO A 33 -4.46 14.72 1.07
CA PRO A 33 -3.69 13.78 1.88
C PRO A 33 -4.55 12.91 2.80
N LYS A 34 -5.71 13.41 3.26
CA LYS A 34 -6.60 12.63 4.14
C LYS A 34 -7.24 11.45 3.43
N ASN A 35 -7.57 11.62 2.15
CA ASN A 35 -8.14 10.54 1.36
C ASN A 35 -7.08 9.49 1.03
N VAL A 36 -5.87 9.94 0.69
CA VAL A 36 -4.73 9.05 0.48
C VAL A 36 -4.36 8.31 1.77
N GLU A 37 -4.44 8.96 2.94
CA GLU A 37 -4.25 8.30 4.24
C GLU A 37 -5.28 7.18 4.46
N ARG A 38 -6.56 7.43 4.19
CA ARG A 38 -7.61 6.40 4.28
C ARG A 38 -7.34 5.24 3.33
N PHE A 39 -7.08 5.54 2.05
CA PHE A 39 -6.74 4.54 1.05
C PHE A 39 -5.55 3.67 1.49
N ILE A 40 -4.48 4.28 1.98
CA ILE A 40 -3.26 3.56 2.40
C ILE A 40 -3.52 2.71 3.64
N ASN A 41 -4.26 3.22 4.62
CA ASN A 41 -4.62 2.43 5.81
C ASN A 41 -5.50 1.23 5.45
N ASP A 42 -6.44 1.41 4.53
CA ASP A 42 -7.31 0.33 4.07
C ASP A 42 -6.54 -0.69 3.19
N TYR A 43 -5.65 -0.21 2.31
CA TYR A 43 -4.83 -1.06 1.43
C TYR A 43 -3.75 -1.85 2.17
N PHE A 44 -3.17 -1.28 3.23
CA PHE A 44 -2.15 -1.92 4.08
C PHE A 44 -2.68 -2.32 5.45
N ALA A 45 -3.98 -2.61 5.56
CA ALA A 45 -4.59 -3.04 6.82
C ALA A 45 -3.90 -4.30 7.41
N ASP A 46 -3.35 -5.15 6.55
CA ASP A 46 -2.57 -6.35 6.88
C ASP A 46 -1.10 -6.06 7.22
N ILE A 47 -0.52 -4.95 6.73
CA ILE A 47 0.88 -4.56 6.91
C ILE A 47 0.95 -3.09 7.38
N PRO A 48 0.53 -2.76 8.61
CA PRO A 48 0.40 -1.38 9.09
C PRO A 48 1.72 -0.60 9.08
N ILE A 49 2.86 -1.28 9.13
CA ILE A 49 4.19 -0.65 9.00
C ILE A 49 4.36 0.08 7.65
N LEU A 50 3.72 -0.38 6.58
CA LEU A 50 3.78 0.30 5.27
C LEU A 50 2.99 1.61 5.26
N ALA A 51 1.85 1.65 5.94
CA ALA A 51 1.09 2.89 6.14
C ALA A 51 1.91 3.91 6.96
N GLU A 52 2.65 3.46 7.96
CA GLU A 52 3.54 4.34 8.74
C GLU A 52 4.71 4.87 7.90
N ILE A 53 5.27 4.04 7.02
CA ILE A 53 6.32 4.47 6.09
C ILE A 53 5.77 5.54 5.14
N ALA A 54 4.59 5.34 4.55
CA ALA A 54 3.94 6.34 3.70
C ALA A 54 3.79 7.69 4.42
N LYS A 55 3.45 7.65 5.71
CA LYS A 55 3.30 8.83 6.56
C LYS A 55 4.59 9.64 6.66
N CYS A 56 5.72 9.02 7.01
CA CYS A 56 6.95 9.81 7.16
C CYS A 56 7.71 10.06 5.86
N GLU A 57 7.45 9.32 4.78
CA GLU A 57 8.06 9.58 3.47
C GLU A 57 7.41 10.75 2.73
N SER A 58 6.08 10.80 2.68
CA SER A 58 5.36 11.81 1.90
C SER A 58 4.27 12.54 2.66
N HIS A 59 3.95 12.11 3.89
CA HIS A 59 2.77 12.56 4.62
C HIS A 59 1.48 12.26 3.85
N PHE A 60 1.40 11.06 3.26
CA PHE A 60 0.28 10.60 2.45
C PHE A 60 0.02 11.47 1.20
N ARG A 61 1.09 11.93 0.55
CA ARG A 61 0.98 12.78 -0.65
C ARG A 61 1.51 12.05 -1.87
N GLN A 62 0.63 11.73 -2.81
CA GLN A 62 1.02 11.24 -4.14
C GLN A 62 1.31 12.38 -5.11
N PHE A 63 0.51 13.46 -5.04
CA PHE A 63 0.57 14.59 -5.96
C PHE A 63 0.89 15.92 -5.23
N ASN A 64 1.41 16.87 -5.99
CA ASN A 64 1.55 18.26 -5.59
C ASN A 64 0.22 19.01 -5.79
N SER A 65 0.13 20.24 -5.26
CA SER A 65 -1.05 21.11 -5.43
C SER A 65 -1.38 21.44 -6.89
N ASN A 66 -0.42 21.28 -7.80
CA ASN A 66 -0.59 21.47 -9.24
C ASN A 66 -0.97 20.18 -10.01
N GLY A 67 -1.21 19.06 -9.31
CA GLY A 67 -1.54 17.76 -9.92
C GLY A 67 -0.34 16.97 -10.46
N SER A 68 0.89 17.48 -10.35
CA SER A 68 2.09 16.71 -10.72
C SER A 68 2.46 15.68 -9.65
N VAL A 69 3.00 14.53 -10.05
CA VAL A 69 3.49 13.50 -9.13
C VAL A 69 4.53 14.08 -8.18
N LEU A 70 4.39 13.78 -6.88
CA LEU A 70 5.31 14.22 -5.85
C LEU A 70 6.72 13.72 -6.15
N LYS A 71 7.68 14.64 -6.14
CA LYS A 71 9.11 14.34 -6.30
C LYS A 71 9.81 14.53 -4.96
N GLY A 72 10.76 13.65 -4.65
CA GLY A 72 11.58 13.78 -3.46
C GLY A 72 12.38 15.08 -3.45
N ASN A 73 12.51 15.68 -2.27
CA ASN A 73 13.25 16.93 -2.08
C ASN A 73 14.77 16.71 -2.19
N ARG A 74 15.28 15.63 -1.57
CA ARG A 74 16.72 15.30 -1.61
C ARG A 74 17.13 14.59 -2.89
N ASN A 75 16.28 13.68 -3.38
CA ASN A 75 16.54 12.94 -4.60
C ASN A 75 15.37 13.14 -5.56
N SER A 76 15.66 13.80 -6.68
CA SER A 76 14.67 14.10 -7.71
C SER A 76 14.22 12.87 -8.48
N TYR A 77 14.73 11.66 -8.17
CA TYR A 77 14.27 10.39 -8.72
C TYR A 77 13.23 9.66 -7.84
N ASP A 78 12.98 10.14 -6.62
CA ASP A 78 11.96 9.55 -5.75
C ASP A 78 10.56 10.02 -6.17
N ARG A 79 9.60 9.11 -6.25
CA ARG A 79 8.24 9.38 -6.77
C ARG A 79 7.14 8.90 -5.83
N GLY A 80 6.10 9.73 -5.73
CA GLY A 80 4.81 9.37 -5.15
C GLY A 80 4.82 9.21 -3.63
N VAL A 81 3.81 8.50 -3.13
CA VAL A 81 3.48 8.42 -1.72
C VAL A 81 4.47 7.56 -0.93
N MET A 82 5.00 6.52 -1.58
CA MET A 82 6.05 5.67 -1.03
C MET A 82 7.45 6.13 -1.41
N GLN A 83 7.60 7.28 -2.09
CA GLN A 83 8.88 7.88 -2.50
C GLN A 83 9.83 6.92 -3.23
N ILE A 84 9.31 6.02 -4.07
CA ILE A 84 10.10 4.96 -4.73
C ILE A 84 11.12 5.58 -5.70
N ASN A 85 12.37 5.15 -5.61
CA ASN A 85 13.44 5.65 -6.47
C ASN A 85 13.40 5.01 -7.87
N ILE A 86 13.00 5.77 -8.88
CA ILE A 86 12.80 5.22 -10.22
C ILE A 86 14.10 4.78 -10.90
N LEU A 87 15.25 5.35 -10.55
CA LEU A 87 16.53 5.01 -11.19
C LEU A 87 16.92 3.55 -10.95
N TYR A 88 16.61 3.01 -9.78
CA TYR A 88 16.86 1.61 -9.44
C TYR A 88 15.66 0.69 -9.74
N HIS A 89 14.44 1.23 -9.63
CA HIS A 89 13.23 0.41 -9.60
C HIS A 89 12.42 0.40 -10.90
N ALA A 90 12.62 1.36 -11.81
CA ALA A 90 11.82 1.49 -13.04
C ALA A 90 11.84 0.21 -13.89
N LYS A 91 13.02 -0.38 -14.13
CA LYS A 91 13.13 -1.63 -14.90
C LYS A 91 12.40 -2.81 -14.26
N THR A 92 12.30 -2.83 -12.94
CA THR A 92 11.60 -3.88 -12.22
C THR A 92 10.09 -3.63 -12.22
N ALA A 93 9.66 -2.38 -12.05
CA ALA A 93 8.26 -1.98 -12.15
C ALA A 93 7.71 -2.26 -13.56
N GLU A 94 8.46 -1.90 -14.62
CA GLU A 94 8.10 -2.18 -16.01
C GLU A 94 7.93 -3.69 -16.28
N LYS A 95 8.84 -4.52 -15.76
CA LYS A 95 8.72 -5.99 -15.86
C LYS A 95 7.48 -6.55 -15.16
N LEU A 96 7.01 -5.87 -14.12
CA LEU A 96 5.79 -6.22 -13.39
C LEU A 96 4.54 -5.56 -14.00
N GLY A 97 4.69 -4.70 -15.01
CA GLY A 97 3.61 -3.94 -15.62
C GLY A 97 3.03 -2.84 -14.71
N LEU A 98 3.81 -2.33 -13.76
CA LEU A 98 3.38 -1.32 -12.78
C LEU A 98 3.93 0.07 -13.14
N ASP A 99 3.09 1.10 -13.05
CA ASP A 99 3.49 2.50 -13.14
C ASP A 99 3.57 3.17 -11.77
N VAL A 100 4.79 3.38 -11.26
CA VAL A 100 5.02 4.03 -9.96
C VAL A 100 4.56 5.50 -9.89
N HIS A 101 4.14 6.11 -11.01
CA HIS A 101 3.50 7.41 -11.06
C HIS A 101 2.03 7.38 -10.60
N ASP A 102 1.36 6.23 -10.76
CA ASP A 102 0.00 6.02 -10.31
C ASP A 102 -0.04 5.59 -8.85
N LEU A 103 -1.11 5.96 -8.14
CA LEU A 103 -1.20 5.71 -6.69
C LEU A 103 -1.29 4.20 -6.38
N ASP A 104 -2.18 3.49 -7.07
CA ASP A 104 -2.40 2.05 -6.88
C ASP A 104 -1.13 1.24 -7.15
N ASP A 105 -0.46 1.53 -8.26
CA ASP A 105 0.77 0.85 -8.65
C ASP A 105 1.97 1.25 -7.77
N ASN A 106 2.01 2.48 -7.26
CA ASN A 106 3.01 2.91 -6.28
C ASN A 106 2.91 2.09 -4.98
N VAL A 107 1.70 1.89 -4.45
CA VAL A 107 1.48 1.09 -3.24
C VAL A 107 1.66 -0.41 -3.49
N ALA A 108 1.26 -0.91 -4.67
CA ALA A 108 1.51 -2.29 -5.07
C ALA A 108 3.01 -2.59 -5.19
N TYR A 109 3.78 -1.69 -5.81
CA TYR A 109 5.23 -1.86 -5.90
C TYR A 109 5.91 -1.77 -4.52
N ALA A 110 5.43 -0.91 -3.63
CA ALA A 110 5.97 -0.83 -2.27
C ALA A 110 5.71 -2.10 -1.46
N ARG A 111 4.55 -2.74 -1.64
CA ARG A 111 4.25 -4.07 -1.09
C ARG A 111 5.22 -5.11 -1.63
N TYR A 112 5.42 -5.16 -2.95
CA TYR A 112 6.38 -6.06 -3.58
C TYR A 112 7.80 -5.89 -3.02
N LEU A 113 8.27 -4.63 -2.85
CA LEU A 113 9.55 -4.36 -2.22
C LEU A 113 9.59 -4.86 -0.77
N TYR A 114 8.55 -4.62 0.01
CA TYR A 114 8.48 -5.09 1.39
C TYR A 114 8.56 -6.62 1.48
N GLU A 115 7.87 -7.34 0.61
CA GLU A 115 7.92 -8.81 0.58
C GLU A 115 9.31 -9.35 0.19
N LYS A 116 10.01 -8.67 -0.73
CA LYS A 116 11.34 -9.11 -1.20
C LYS A 116 12.49 -8.78 -0.26
N GLN A 117 12.48 -7.60 0.35
CA GLN A 117 13.63 -7.05 1.09
C GLN A 117 13.27 -6.51 2.49
N GLY A 118 11.99 -6.60 2.89
CA GLY A 118 11.48 -6.00 4.11
C GLY A 118 11.48 -4.46 4.07
N ALA A 119 11.27 -3.84 5.23
CA ALA A 119 11.32 -2.38 5.36
C ALA A 119 12.74 -1.79 5.44
N LYS A 120 13.78 -2.56 5.04
CA LYS A 120 15.19 -2.13 5.11
C LYS A 120 15.50 -0.88 4.29
N TRP A 121 14.76 -0.66 3.19
CA TRP A 121 14.96 0.49 2.31
C TRP A 121 14.56 1.83 2.94
N ARG A 122 13.82 1.82 4.07
CA ARG A 122 13.25 3.00 4.75
C ARG A 122 13.70 3.12 6.21
N VAL A 123 15.01 3.00 6.42
CA VAL A 123 15.64 3.11 7.76
C VAL A 123 15.30 4.42 8.47
N CYS A 124 15.06 5.51 7.72
CA CYS A 124 14.76 6.84 8.26
C CYS A 124 13.49 6.84 9.13
N CYS A 125 12.39 6.28 8.62
CA CYS A 125 11.11 6.20 9.34
C CYS A 125 11.17 5.27 10.57
N ILE A 126 11.81 4.11 10.43
CA ILE A 126 11.81 3.07 11.48
C ILE A 126 12.68 3.51 12.67
N LYS A 127 13.81 4.18 12.42
CA LYS A 127 14.68 4.68 13.50
C LYS A 127 14.01 5.75 14.35
N MET A 128 13.09 6.56 13.82
CA MET A 128 12.36 7.54 14.64
C MET A 128 11.44 6.90 15.68
N LYS A 129 10.99 5.65 15.48
CA LYS A 129 10.08 4.96 16.40
C LYS A 129 10.80 4.16 17.49
N LEU A 130 12.01 3.67 17.21
CA LEU A 130 12.84 2.92 18.17
C LEU A 130 13.52 3.81 19.23
N TYR A 131 13.55 5.13 19.03
CA TYR A 131 14.16 6.11 19.95
C TYR A 131 13.13 7.06 20.60
N ARG A 132 11.85 6.66 20.65
CA ARG A 132 10.78 7.47 21.24
C ARG A 132 10.09 6.73 22.39
#